data_AF-A0AAF0ZTQ8-F1
#
_entry.id   AF-A0AAF0ZTQ8-F1
#
_cell.length_a   1.000
_cell.length_b   1.000
_cell.length_c   1.000
_cell.angle_alpha   90.00
_cell.angle_beta   90.00
_cell.angle_gamma   90.00
#
_symmetry.space_group_name_H-M   'P 1'
#
loop_
_entity.id
_entity.type
_entity.pdbx_description
1 polymer ?
#
loop_
_entity_poly.entity_id
_entity_poly.type
_entity_poly.pdbx_seq_one_letter_code
_entity_poly.pdbx_strand_id
1 'polypeptide(L)'
;MDVKLWNDKREREMYDDVAELFAIITATEKLEKAFVRDIISPADYETECQKLISHFKILSLILKDTVPNIKQFHDVYKMNCSAALNRLVTSGVPATIEHRATATSMELSSSLNKLSILLPADVEQKIEMREWLSSLLLIVLVFFVSFFLGIILKDMRKGY
;
A
#
# COMPACT_ATOMS: atom_id res chain seq x y z
N MET A 1 -11.44 -31.54 30.82
CA MET A 1 -12.13 -31.57 29.50
C MET A 1 -11.26 -30.78 28.56
N ASP A 2 -10.66 -31.42 27.57
CA ASP A 2 -9.83 -30.73 26.59
C ASP A 2 -10.74 -30.14 25.51
N VAL A 3 -10.61 -28.84 25.29
CA VAL A 3 -11.38 -28.12 24.26
C VAL A 3 -10.65 -28.24 22.95
N LYS A 4 -11.31 -28.78 21.93
CA LYS A 4 -10.74 -28.95 20.60
C LYS A 4 -10.96 -27.69 19.77
N LEU A 5 -9.93 -27.24 19.06
CA LEU A 5 -9.99 -26.02 18.26
C LEU A 5 -10.86 -26.17 17.00
N TRP A 6 -10.96 -27.39 16.45
CA TRP A 6 -11.76 -27.70 15.27
C TRP A 6 -12.48 -29.04 15.42
N ASN A 7 -13.60 -29.20 14.73
CA ASN A 7 -14.43 -30.40 14.70
C ASN A 7 -14.35 -31.16 13.38
N ASP A 8 -13.99 -30.48 12.28
CA ASP A 8 -13.84 -31.09 10.95
C ASP A 8 -12.56 -30.64 10.22
N LYS A 9 -12.32 -31.22 9.03
CA LYS A 9 -11.13 -30.94 8.22
C LYS A 9 -11.15 -29.53 7.62
N ARG A 10 -12.32 -29.03 7.23
CA ARG A 10 -12.48 -27.72 6.59
C ARG A 10 -12.24 -26.60 7.61
N GLU A 11 -12.77 -26.76 8.81
CA GLU A 11 -12.56 -25.85 9.93
C GLU A 11 -11.08 -25.82 10.33
N ARG A 12 -10.39 -26.98 10.31
CA ARG A 12 -8.94 -27.02 10.50
C ARG A 12 -8.19 -26.20 9.45
N GLU A 13 -8.48 -26.40 8.17
CA GLU A 13 -7.83 -25.66 7.07
C GLU A 13 -8.05 -24.14 7.21
N MET A 14 -9.27 -23.72 7.58
CA MET A 14 -9.56 -22.32 7.87
C MET A 14 -8.71 -21.78 9.04
N TYR A 15 -8.55 -22.53 10.14
CA TYR A 15 -7.69 -22.12 11.25
C TYR A 15 -6.21 -22.09 10.87
N ASP A 16 -5.75 -22.97 9.99
CA ASP A 16 -4.38 -22.96 9.47
C ASP A 16 -4.13 -21.69 8.64
N ASP A 17 -5.04 -21.30 7.75
CA ASP A 17 -4.94 -20.06 6.98
C ASP A 17 -4.94 -18.83 7.89
N VAL A 18 -5.82 -18.81 8.90
CA VAL A 18 -5.88 -17.72 9.90
C VAL A 18 -4.62 -17.66 10.75
N ALA A 19 -4.04 -18.80 11.11
CA ALA A 19 -2.78 -18.89 11.83
C ALA A 19 -1.61 -18.38 10.99
N GLU A 20 -1.60 -18.67 9.69
CA GLU A 20 -0.61 -18.13 8.76
C GLU A 20 -0.70 -16.61 8.67
N LEU A 21 -1.92 -16.04 8.63
CA LEU A 21 -2.12 -14.58 8.63
C LEU A 21 -1.54 -13.94 9.91
N PHE A 22 -1.78 -14.57 11.07
CA PHE A 22 -1.21 -14.13 12.34
C PHE A 22 0.33 -14.21 12.33
N ALA A 23 0.88 -15.28 11.77
CA ALA A 23 2.32 -15.49 11.67
C ALA A 23 2.99 -14.43 10.80
N ILE A 24 2.44 -14.13 9.62
CA ILE A 24 2.97 -13.11 8.71
C ILE A 24 2.98 -11.73 9.38
N ILE A 25 1.86 -11.29 9.98
CA ILE A 25 1.79 -9.99 10.65
C ILE A 25 2.82 -9.90 11.78
N THR A 26 2.96 -10.97 12.58
CA THR A 26 3.93 -11.02 13.67
C THR A 26 5.37 -11.02 13.15
N ALA A 27 5.65 -11.74 12.06
CA ALA A 27 6.96 -11.77 11.43
C ALA A 27 7.35 -10.39 10.88
N THR A 28 6.42 -9.69 10.21
CA THR A 28 6.65 -8.31 9.75
C THR A 28 6.96 -7.38 10.92
N GLU A 29 6.26 -7.49 12.05
CA GLU A 29 6.54 -6.67 13.24
C GLU A 29 7.96 -6.90 13.78
N LYS A 30 8.42 -8.16 13.78
CA LYS A 30 9.80 -8.50 14.19
C LYS A 30 10.83 -7.97 13.20
N LEU A 31 10.55 -8.06 11.91
CA LEU A 31 11.40 -7.53 10.84
C LEU A 31 11.57 -6.01 10.96
N GLU A 32 10.47 -5.26 11.14
CA GLU A 32 10.49 -3.81 11.35
C GLU A 32 11.32 -3.43 12.58
N LYS A 33 11.12 -4.13 13.70
CA LYS A 33 11.91 -3.90 14.92
C LYS A 33 13.38 -4.25 14.77
N ALA A 34 13.72 -5.27 14.00
CA ALA A 34 15.11 -5.63 13.71
C ALA A 34 15.79 -4.57 12.86
N PHE A 35 15.07 -4.01 11.87
CA PHE A 35 15.58 -2.91 11.04
C PHE A 35 15.80 -1.63 11.85
N VAL A 36 14.85 -1.23 12.69
CA VAL A 36 14.99 -0.03 13.57
C VAL A 36 16.15 -0.16 14.57
N ARG A 37 16.56 -1.40 14.89
CA ARG A 37 17.69 -1.69 15.78
C ARG A 37 19.01 -1.88 15.04
N ASP A 38 19.04 -1.62 13.74
CA ASP A 38 20.21 -1.82 12.86
C ASP A 38 20.78 -3.25 12.91
N ILE A 39 19.92 -4.26 13.15
CA ILE A 39 20.34 -5.68 13.20
C ILE A 39 20.44 -6.27 11.79
N ILE A 40 19.66 -5.76 10.84
CA ILE A 40 19.58 -6.23 9.45
C ILE A 40 19.96 -5.12 8.48
N SER A 41 20.63 -5.48 7.38
CA SER A 41 21.00 -4.52 6.35
C SER A 41 19.75 -4.00 5.59
N PRO A 42 19.77 -2.77 5.04
CA PRO A 42 18.65 -2.25 4.26
C PRO A 42 18.27 -3.11 3.04
N ALA A 43 19.26 -3.71 2.37
CA ALA A 43 19.03 -4.54 1.20
C ALA A 43 18.30 -5.86 1.53
N ASP A 44 18.68 -6.48 2.65
CA ASP A 44 18.03 -7.71 3.13
C ASP A 44 16.64 -7.41 3.67
N TYR A 45 16.48 -6.29 4.40
CA TYR A 45 15.17 -5.82 4.86
C TYR A 45 14.20 -5.60 3.70
N GLU A 46 14.61 -4.92 2.63
CA GLU A 46 13.77 -4.68 1.45
C GLU A 46 13.27 -5.99 0.83
N THR A 47 14.19 -6.94 0.66
CA THR A 47 13.89 -8.21 0.01
C THR A 47 12.91 -9.04 0.83
N GLU A 48 13.16 -9.17 2.14
CA GLU A 48 12.30 -9.96 3.03
C GLU A 48 10.96 -9.26 3.30
N CYS A 49 10.94 -7.92 3.44
CA CYS A 49 9.71 -7.15 3.60
C CYS A 49 8.80 -7.31 2.37
N GLN A 50 9.36 -7.25 1.16
CA GLN A 50 8.60 -7.42 -0.08
C GLN A 50 7.97 -8.82 -0.20
N LYS A 51 8.68 -9.88 0.23
CA LYS A 51 8.14 -11.24 0.28
C LYS A 51 6.95 -11.33 1.24
N LEU A 52 7.10 -10.80 2.46
CA LEU A 52 6.03 -10.80 3.47
C LEU A 52 4.80 -10.01 3.02
N ILE A 53 4.99 -8.85 2.39
CA ILE A 53 3.89 -8.05 1.82
C ILE A 53 3.15 -8.84 0.73
N SER A 54 3.90 -9.50 -0.16
CA SER A 54 3.31 -10.28 -1.25
C SER A 54 2.49 -11.45 -0.72
N HIS A 55 3.03 -12.16 0.28
CA HIS A 55 2.34 -13.27 0.93
C HIS A 55 1.08 -12.78 1.65
N PHE A 56 1.18 -11.70 2.42
CA PHE A 56 0.05 -11.08 3.11
C PHE A 56 -1.09 -10.71 2.15
N LYS A 57 -0.79 -10.13 0.98
CA LYS A 57 -1.81 -9.73 -0.01
C LYS A 57 -2.58 -10.93 -0.56
N ILE A 58 -1.89 -12.02 -0.88
CA ILE A 58 -2.51 -13.27 -1.35
C ILE A 58 -3.40 -13.85 -0.26
N LEU A 59 -2.86 -13.97 0.95
CA LEU A 59 -3.58 -14.57 2.06
C LEU A 59 -4.79 -13.73 2.50
N SER A 60 -4.68 -12.41 2.47
CA SER A 60 -5.81 -11.49 2.72
C SER A 60 -6.92 -11.62 1.68
N LEU A 61 -6.58 -11.99 0.44
CA LEU A 61 -7.57 -12.27 -0.60
C LEU A 61 -8.30 -13.59 -0.35
N ILE A 62 -7.56 -14.64 0.02
CA ILE A 62 -8.10 -15.97 0.36
C ILE A 62 -9.04 -15.85 1.56
N LEU A 63 -8.62 -15.14 2.59
CA LEU A 63 -9.35 -15.00 3.85
C LEU A 63 -10.41 -13.89 3.84
N LYS A 64 -10.70 -13.23 2.71
CA LYS A 64 -11.59 -12.06 2.67
C LYS A 64 -12.98 -12.34 3.26
N ASP A 65 -13.50 -13.55 3.08
CA ASP A 65 -14.82 -13.96 3.60
C ASP A 65 -14.78 -14.32 5.09
N THR A 66 -13.62 -14.71 5.62
CA THR A 66 -13.44 -15.13 7.02
C THR A 66 -12.94 -13.97 7.89
N VAL A 67 -12.03 -13.16 7.36
CA VAL A 67 -11.39 -12.02 8.00
C VAL A 67 -11.55 -10.79 7.10
N PRO A 68 -12.74 -10.16 7.09
CA PRO A 68 -13.02 -9.02 6.21
C PRO A 68 -12.26 -7.75 6.62
N ASN A 69 -11.82 -7.67 7.88
CA ASN A 69 -11.12 -6.50 8.41
C ASN A 69 -9.90 -6.89 9.24
N ILE A 70 -8.71 -6.60 8.70
CA ILE A 70 -7.42 -6.89 9.33
C ILE A 70 -7.21 -6.08 10.62
N LYS A 71 -7.77 -4.87 10.75
CA LYS A 71 -7.71 -4.11 12.01
C LYS A 71 -8.53 -4.79 13.10
N GLN A 72 -9.72 -5.26 12.76
CA GLN A 72 -10.54 -6.02 13.70
C GLN A 72 -9.86 -7.34 14.09
N PHE A 73 -9.22 -8.01 13.13
CA PHE A 73 -8.41 -9.21 13.41
C PHE A 73 -7.30 -8.92 14.43
N HIS A 74 -6.53 -7.86 14.21
CA HIS A 74 -5.49 -7.42 15.13
C HIS A 74 -6.01 -7.23 16.56
N ASP A 75 -7.17 -6.61 16.71
CA ASP A 75 -7.76 -6.31 18.02
C ASP A 75 -8.32 -7.57 18.70
N VAL A 76 -9.00 -8.45 17.94
CA VAL A 76 -9.56 -9.71 18.43
C VAL A 76 -8.45 -10.63 18.96
N TYR A 77 -7.34 -10.73 18.22
CA TYR A 77 -6.18 -11.55 18.61
C TYR A 77 -5.20 -10.81 19.52
N LYS A 78 -5.52 -9.57 19.93
CA LYS A 78 -4.70 -8.72 20.83
C LYS A 78 -3.25 -8.62 20.38
N MET A 79 -3.05 -8.46 19.08
CA MET A 79 -1.73 -8.34 18.50
C MET A 79 -1.10 -7.00 18.91
N ASN A 80 0.19 -7.00 19.22
CA ASN A 80 0.94 -5.77 19.51
C ASN A 80 1.83 -5.41 18.30
N CYS A 81 1.20 -5.26 17.13
CA CYS A 81 1.87 -5.19 15.82
C CYS A 81 1.55 -3.91 15.04
N SER A 82 1.76 -2.75 15.66
CA SER A 82 1.43 -1.46 15.07
C SER A 82 2.35 -1.08 13.89
N ALA A 83 3.62 -1.47 13.91
CA ALA A 83 4.54 -1.19 12.81
C ALA A 83 4.20 -2.06 11.58
N ALA A 84 3.88 -3.34 11.81
CA ALA A 84 3.42 -4.24 10.76
C ALA A 84 2.13 -3.74 10.08
N LEU A 85 1.15 -3.25 10.84
CA LEU A 85 -0.09 -2.72 10.25
C LEU A 85 0.15 -1.51 9.35
N ASN A 86 1.03 -0.60 9.76
CA ASN A 86 1.42 0.54 8.93
C ASN A 86 2.05 0.06 7.62
N ARG A 87 2.96 -0.92 7.69
CA ARG A 87 3.65 -1.46 6.51
C ARG A 87 2.71 -2.25 5.58
N LEU A 88 1.93 -3.18 6.12
CA LEU A 88 1.13 -4.14 5.35
C LEU A 88 -0.17 -3.52 4.81
N VAL A 89 -0.86 -2.71 5.62
CA VAL A 89 -2.20 -2.19 5.29
C VAL A 89 -2.16 -0.77 4.74
N THR A 90 -1.27 0.09 5.26
CA THR A 90 -1.25 1.52 4.88
C THR A 90 -0.31 1.79 3.72
N SER A 91 0.96 1.36 3.82
CA SER A 91 1.98 1.63 2.82
C SER A 91 2.00 0.62 1.66
N GLY A 92 1.92 -0.67 1.97
CA GLY A 92 1.92 -1.75 0.96
C GLY A 92 3.24 -1.93 0.18
N VAL A 93 4.31 -1.24 0.59
CA VAL A 93 5.69 -1.26 0.07
C VAL A 93 6.69 -1.09 1.23
N PRO A 94 7.96 -1.55 1.17
CA PRO A 94 8.98 -1.34 2.20
C PRO A 94 9.29 0.14 2.52
N ALA A 95 9.70 0.43 3.77
CA ALA A 95 9.94 1.80 4.27
C ALA A 95 10.99 2.57 3.47
N THR A 96 12.03 1.85 3.06
CA THR A 96 13.16 2.37 2.30
C THR A 96 12.77 2.77 0.89
N ILE A 97 11.73 2.16 0.30
CA ILE A 97 11.23 2.54 -1.03
C ILE A 97 10.42 3.84 -0.94
N GLU A 98 9.63 4.04 0.13
CA GLU A 98 8.99 5.34 0.42
C GLU A 98 10.05 6.44 0.62
N HIS A 99 11.17 6.11 1.29
CA HIS A 99 12.27 7.05 1.54
C HIS A 99 13.23 7.24 0.36
N ARG A 100 13.35 6.27 -0.55
CA ARG A 100 14.18 6.38 -1.77
C ARG A 100 13.51 7.20 -2.85
N ALA A 101 12.18 7.15 -2.96
CA ALA A 101 11.42 8.07 -3.80
C ALA A 101 11.61 9.54 -3.36
N THR A 102 11.72 9.77 -2.04
CA THR A 102 12.04 11.08 -1.47
C THR A 102 13.53 11.41 -1.50
N ALA A 103 14.45 10.45 -1.35
CA ALA A 103 15.89 10.68 -1.45
C ALA A 103 16.33 10.94 -2.90
N THR A 104 15.72 10.28 -3.88
CA THR A 104 15.97 10.54 -5.31
C THR A 104 15.41 11.90 -5.70
N SER A 105 14.26 12.32 -5.16
CA SER A 105 13.75 13.68 -5.35
C SER A 105 14.56 14.73 -4.58
N MET A 106 15.19 14.37 -3.44
CA MET A 106 16.13 15.23 -2.71
C MET A 106 17.51 15.33 -3.38
N GLU A 107 18.03 14.27 -4.02
CA GLU A 107 19.27 14.32 -4.81
C GLU A 107 19.05 15.03 -6.15
N LEU A 108 17.89 14.85 -6.78
CA LEU A 108 17.50 15.66 -7.93
C LEU A 108 17.30 17.11 -7.49
N SER A 109 16.67 17.36 -6.32
CA SER A 109 16.51 18.70 -5.75
C SER A 109 17.83 19.35 -5.36
N SER A 110 18.80 18.63 -4.83
CA SER A 110 20.11 19.17 -4.46
C SER A 110 20.98 19.43 -5.70
N SER A 111 20.86 18.60 -6.73
CA SER A 111 21.45 18.81 -8.05
C SER A 111 20.79 19.99 -8.79
N LEU A 112 19.47 20.14 -8.68
CA LEU A 112 18.71 21.27 -9.20
C LEU A 112 18.95 22.56 -8.39
N ASN A 113 19.21 22.47 -7.08
CA ASN A 113 19.57 23.62 -6.25
C ASN A 113 20.98 24.12 -6.56
N LYS A 114 21.93 23.22 -6.89
CA LYS A 114 23.25 23.60 -7.43
C LYS A 114 23.12 24.34 -8.78
N LEU A 115 22.14 23.99 -9.61
CA LEU A 115 21.81 24.70 -10.85
C LEU A 115 21.02 26.00 -10.59
N SER A 116 20.26 26.08 -9.49
CA SER A 116 19.45 27.24 -9.11
C SER A 116 20.25 28.43 -8.60
N ILE A 117 21.53 28.27 -8.23
CA ILE A 117 22.41 29.38 -7.82
C ILE A 117 22.83 30.25 -9.02
N LEU A 118 22.58 29.80 -10.26
CA LEU A 118 22.96 30.51 -11.48
C LEU A 118 21.80 31.21 -12.24
N LEU A 119 20.57 31.23 -11.74
CA LEU A 119 19.50 31.99 -12.40
C LEU A 119 18.67 32.85 -11.42
N PRO A 120 18.63 34.18 -11.60
CA PRO A 120 17.68 35.04 -10.91
C PRO A 120 16.31 35.02 -11.63
N ALA A 121 15.24 35.02 -10.84
CA ALA A 121 13.86 35.37 -11.20
C ALA A 121 13.11 34.46 -12.21
N ASP A 122 12.36 33.46 -11.72
CA ASP A 122 11.22 32.92 -12.48
C ASP A 122 10.10 32.34 -11.59
N VAL A 123 9.38 33.23 -10.90
CA VAL A 123 8.18 32.89 -10.13
C VAL A 123 6.91 32.93 -11.00
N GLU A 124 6.99 33.51 -12.20
CA GLU A 124 5.85 33.70 -13.11
C GLU A 124 5.44 32.38 -13.80
N GLN A 125 6.40 31.58 -14.28
CA GLN A 125 6.11 30.37 -15.05
C GLN A 125 5.44 29.25 -14.24
N LYS A 126 5.63 29.24 -12.90
CA LYS A 126 5.06 28.22 -12.03
C LYS A 126 3.54 28.37 -11.84
N ILE A 127 3.01 29.57 -11.99
CA ILE A 127 1.57 29.84 -11.91
C ILE A 127 0.92 29.48 -13.25
N GLU A 128 1.55 29.85 -14.37
CA GLU A 128 1.08 29.50 -15.71
C GLU A 128 1.02 27.97 -15.90
N MET A 129 2.04 27.24 -15.45
CA MET A 129 2.08 25.78 -15.55
C MET A 129 0.96 25.10 -14.73
N ARG A 130 0.52 25.69 -13.61
CA ARG A 130 -0.58 25.15 -12.81
C ARG A 130 -1.94 25.37 -13.48
N GLU A 131 -2.13 26.51 -14.13
CA GLU A 131 -3.33 26.80 -14.92
C GLU A 131 -3.45 25.87 -16.14
N TRP A 132 -2.32 25.59 -16.81
CA TRP A 132 -2.26 24.62 -17.90
C TRP A 132 -2.62 23.21 -17.45
N LEU A 133 -2.05 22.76 -16.32
CA LEU A 133 -2.34 21.43 -15.77
C LEU A 133 -3.79 21.29 -15.30
N SER A 134 -4.36 22.35 -14.71
CA SER A 134 -5.77 22.39 -14.29
C SER A 134 -6.71 22.31 -15.49
N SER A 135 -6.43 23.08 -16.56
CA SER A 135 -7.21 23.04 -17.81
C SER A 135 -7.14 21.68 -18.50
N LEU A 136 -5.94 21.07 -18.54
CA LEU A 136 -5.75 19.74 -19.12
C LEU A 136 -6.52 18.66 -18.34
N LEU A 137 -6.49 18.71 -17.00
CA LEU A 137 -7.18 17.76 -16.14
C LEU A 137 -8.71 17.85 -16.29
N LEU A 138 -9.25 19.08 -16.40
CA LEU A 138 -10.67 19.31 -16.62
C LEU A 138 -11.15 18.76 -17.97
N ILE A 139 -10.36 18.96 -19.03
CA ILE A 139 -10.66 18.44 -20.37
C ILE A 139 -10.70 16.91 -20.34
N VAL A 140 -9.69 16.26 -19.73
CA VAL A 140 -9.65 14.79 -19.61
C VAL A 140 -10.84 14.25 -18.82
N LEU A 141 -11.24 14.91 -17.72
CA LEU A 141 -12.43 14.53 -16.95
C LEU A 141 -13.73 14.69 -17.75
N VAL A 142 -13.89 15.77 -18.53
CA VAL A 142 -15.09 15.98 -19.37
C VAL A 142 -15.19 14.91 -20.46
N PHE A 143 -14.07 14.55 -21.10
CA PHE A 143 -14.04 13.45 -22.08
C PHE A 143 -14.36 12.10 -21.43
N PHE A 144 -13.83 11.84 -20.24
CA PHE A 144 -14.07 10.58 -19.53
C PHE A 144 -15.52 10.44 -19.08
N VAL A 145 -16.11 11.50 -18.51
CA VAL A 145 -17.52 11.52 -18.10
C VAL A 145 -18.44 11.42 -19.31
N SER A 146 -18.15 12.12 -20.40
CA SER A 146 -18.96 12.04 -21.64
C SER A 146 -18.88 10.67 -22.30
N PHE A 147 -17.71 10.03 -22.28
CA PHE A 147 -17.51 8.67 -22.77
C PHE A 147 -18.25 7.63 -21.92
N PHE A 148 -18.12 7.71 -20.59
CA PHE A 148 -18.82 6.80 -19.68
C PHE A 148 -20.34 7.00 -19.69
N LEU A 149 -20.81 8.24 -19.72
CA LEU A 149 -22.24 8.55 -19.83
C LEU A 149 -22.79 8.10 -21.19
N GLY A 150 -22.00 8.21 -22.26
CA GLY A 150 -22.33 7.68 -23.58
C GLY A 150 -22.40 6.16 -23.62
N ILE A 151 -21.52 5.45 -22.92
CA ILE A 151 -21.60 3.99 -22.76
C ILE A 151 -22.85 3.59 -21.96
N ILE A 152 -23.11 4.25 -20.82
CA ILE A 152 -24.27 3.94 -19.97
C ILE A 152 -25.59 4.24 -20.69
N LEU A 153 -25.69 5.37 -21.43
CA LEU A 153 -26.89 5.69 -22.22
C LEU A 153 -27.10 4.75 -23.41
N LYS A 154 -26.03 4.17 -23.96
CA LYS A 154 -26.13 3.21 -25.08
C LYS A 154 -26.54 1.82 -24.60
N ASP A 155 -26.16 1.44 -23.38
CA ASP A 155 -26.56 0.17 -22.76
C ASP A 155 -28.03 0.18 -22.32
N MET A 156 -28.50 1.30 -21.75
CA MET A 156 -29.90 1.44 -21.30
C MET A 156 -30.94 1.52 -22.43
N ARG A 157 -30.52 1.65 -23.70
CA ARG A 157 -31.43 1.65 -24.87
C ARG A 157 -31.61 0.27 -25.52
N LYS A 158 -30.86 -0.76 -25.08
CA LYS A 158 -30.93 -2.12 -25.66
C LYS A 158 -31.70 -3.14 -24.82
N GLY A 159 -32.27 -2.74 -23.70
CA GLY A 159 -33.06 -3.61 -22.82
C GLY A 159 -34.44 -3.06 -22.52
N TYR A 160 -35.26 -2.85 -23.54
CA TYR A 160 -36.74 -2.91 -23.54
C TYR A 160 -37.24 -2.97 -24.99
#